data_AF-A0A8G2DXY5-F1
#
_entry.id   AF-A0A8G2DXY5-F1
#
_cell.length_a   1.000
_cell.length_b   1.000
_cell.length_c   1.000
_cell.angle_alpha   90.00
_cell.angle_beta   90.00
_cell.angle_gamma   90.00
#
_symmetry.space_group_name_H-M   'P 1'
#
loop_
_entity.id
_entity.type
_entity.pdbx_description
1 polymer ?
#
loop_
_entity_poly.entity_id
_entity_poly.type
_entity_poly.pdbx_seq_one_letter_code
_entity_poly.pdbx_strand_id
1 'polypeptide(L)'
;MTEPRPFDRLGPPSWPAPWGILVLLLLAGLALIRNGSGEFDSGPPQPAPADATGARSPAAPPAAAGAAPAALPASPAVRVRVPGAGVDAPVRPVGLDEAGWIDPPPARAPHPAGWFTGSPAPGTRGTSVLVGHVDGAEGPAVFHGLGAVEKGGRVEVARADGRAAVFTVYGVDVVPKKDFPARRV
;
A
#
# COMPACT_ATOMS: atom_id res chain seq x y z
N MET A 1 -66.08 -64.33 -17.62
CA MET A 1 -66.18 -63.69 -16.28
C MET A 1 -65.60 -64.68 -15.31
N THR A 2 -64.55 -64.46 -14.54
CA THR A 2 -63.72 -63.30 -14.11
C THR A 2 -62.58 -64.02 -13.35
N GLU A 3 -61.28 -63.78 -13.44
CA GLU A 3 -60.47 -62.57 -13.23
C GLU A 3 -58.99 -63.06 -13.25
N PRO A 4 -58.01 -62.36 -13.83
CA PRO A 4 -56.60 -62.60 -13.53
C PRO A 4 -56.15 -61.65 -12.40
N ARG A 5 -55.41 -62.16 -11.40
CA ARG A 5 -54.68 -61.30 -10.45
C ARG A 5 -53.18 -61.45 -10.64
N PRO A 6 -52.51 -60.46 -11.24
CA PRO A 6 -51.06 -60.37 -11.18
C PRO A 6 -50.65 -59.81 -9.81
N PHE A 7 -49.88 -60.60 -9.07
CA PHE A 7 -48.90 -60.05 -8.13
C PHE A 7 -47.92 -59.23 -8.96
N ASP A 8 -47.81 -57.93 -8.69
CA ASP A 8 -46.54 -57.17 -8.68
C ASP A 8 -46.82 -55.65 -8.65
N ARG A 9 -46.52 -55.04 -7.50
CA ARG A 9 -45.97 -53.68 -7.42
C ARG A 9 -45.30 -53.50 -6.07
N LEU A 10 -44.05 -53.95 -6.00
CA LEU A 10 -43.08 -53.47 -5.02
C LEU A 10 -42.90 -51.97 -5.26
N GLY A 11 -43.05 -51.16 -4.20
CA GLY A 11 -42.79 -49.72 -4.27
C GLY A 11 -41.32 -49.44 -4.62
N PRO A 12 -41.01 -48.27 -5.21
CA PRO A 12 -39.62 -47.94 -5.52
C PRO A 12 -38.80 -47.82 -4.22
N PRO A 13 -37.60 -48.43 -4.12
CA PRO A 13 -36.72 -48.20 -2.98
C PRO A 13 -36.20 -46.76 -2.99
N SER A 14 -36.52 -46.01 -1.93
CA SER A 14 -35.97 -44.68 -1.67
C SER A 14 -34.54 -44.81 -1.14
N TRP A 15 -33.54 -44.50 -1.96
CA TRP A 15 -32.18 -44.21 -1.50
C TRP A 15 -31.83 -42.77 -1.89
N PRO A 16 -31.61 -41.84 -0.94
CA PRO A 16 -30.92 -40.60 -1.28
C PRO A 16 -29.48 -40.97 -1.61
N ALA A 17 -29.11 -40.83 -2.89
CA ALA A 17 -27.79 -41.21 -3.37
C ALA A 17 -26.69 -40.48 -2.55
N PRO A 18 -25.76 -41.20 -1.89
CA PRO A 18 -24.68 -40.59 -1.09
C PRO A 18 -23.76 -39.69 -1.93
N TRP A 19 -23.82 -39.87 -3.25
CA TRP A 19 -23.17 -39.06 -4.27
C TRP A 19 -23.59 -37.59 -4.23
N GLY A 20 -24.85 -37.29 -3.91
CA GLY A 20 -25.32 -35.90 -3.80
C GLY A 20 -24.65 -35.15 -2.66
N ILE A 21 -24.46 -35.82 -1.51
CA ILE A 21 -23.76 -35.25 -0.35
C ILE A 21 -22.27 -35.08 -0.67
N LEU A 22 -21.65 -36.05 -1.34
CA LEU A 22 -20.24 -35.97 -1.73
C LEU A 22 -19.98 -34.80 -2.70
N VAL A 23 -20.86 -34.60 -3.69
CA VAL A 23 -20.79 -33.47 -4.62
C VAL A 23 -21.01 -32.14 -3.89
N LEU A 24 -21.97 -32.08 -2.96
CA LEU A 24 -22.22 -30.88 -2.17
C LEU A 24 -21.02 -30.50 -1.31
N LEU A 25 -20.38 -31.48 -0.64
CA LEU A 25 -19.19 -31.26 0.17
C LEU A 25 -17.99 -30.83 -0.68
N LEU A 26 -17.83 -31.41 -1.88
CA LEU A 26 -16.78 -30.99 -2.82
C LEU A 26 -16.99 -29.54 -3.29
N LEU A 27 -18.23 -29.17 -3.64
CA LEU A 27 -18.56 -27.81 -4.07
C LEU A 27 -18.43 -26.80 -2.93
N ALA A 28 -18.82 -27.16 -1.71
CA ALA A 28 -18.63 -26.33 -0.52
C ALA A 28 -17.14 -26.15 -0.20
N GLY A 29 -16.34 -27.21 -0.30
CA GLY A 29 -14.89 -27.15 -0.15
C GLY A 29 -14.24 -26.25 -1.21
N LEU A 30 -14.65 -26.37 -2.48
CA LEU A 30 -14.15 -25.51 -3.57
C LEU A 30 -14.58 -24.05 -3.38
N ALA A 31 -15.81 -23.81 -2.92
CA ALA A 31 -16.30 -22.47 -2.60
C ALA A 31 -15.53 -21.88 -1.41
N LEU A 32 -15.22 -22.67 -0.38
CA LEU A 32 -14.40 -22.23 0.76
C LEU A 32 -12.94 -21.98 0.36
N ILE A 33 -12.37 -22.73 -0.58
CA ILE A 33 -11.01 -22.44 -1.10
C ILE A 33 -11.03 -21.16 -1.96
N ARG A 34 -12.08 -20.96 -2.76
CA ARG A 34 -12.25 -19.78 -3.61
C ARG A 34 -12.59 -18.51 -2.81
N ASN A 35 -13.30 -18.65 -1.70
CA ASN A 35 -13.80 -17.55 -0.88
C ASN A 35 -12.98 -17.32 0.40
N GLY A 36 -12.27 -18.34 0.88
CA GLY A 36 -11.44 -18.33 2.10
C GLY A 36 -10.00 -17.90 1.87
N SER A 37 -9.58 -17.68 0.62
CA SER A 37 -8.29 -17.04 0.30
C SER A 37 -8.30 -15.52 0.49
N GLY A 38 -9.40 -14.92 0.98
CA GLY A 38 -9.53 -13.48 1.18
C GLY A 38 -9.14 -12.96 2.57
N GLU A 39 -8.89 -13.84 3.54
CA GLU A 39 -8.78 -13.45 4.97
C GLU A 39 -7.35 -13.51 5.54
N PHE A 40 -6.35 -13.84 4.72
CA PHE A 40 -4.92 -13.88 5.08
C PHE A 40 -4.01 -13.42 3.93
N ASP A 41 -4.17 -12.20 3.41
CA ASP A 41 -3.08 -11.45 2.74
C ASP A 41 -3.64 -10.13 2.14
N SER A 42 -3.72 -9.09 2.96
CA SER A 42 -3.79 -7.73 2.42
C SER A 42 -2.48 -7.07 2.77
N GLY A 43 -1.47 -7.29 1.94
CA GLY A 43 -0.26 -6.47 1.98
C GLY A 43 -0.59 -4.98 1.82
N PRO A 44 0.43 -4.09 1.91
CA PRO A 44 0.21 -2.66 1.78
C PRO A 44 -0.60 -2.33 0.52
N PRO A 45 -1.53 -1.36 0.60
CA PRO A 45 -2.34 -0.95 -0.54
C PRO A 45 -1.44 -0.65 -1.73
N GLN A 46 -1.86 -1.06 -2.92
CA GLN A 46 -1.11 -0.80 -4.15
C GLN A 46 -1.64 0.46 -4.84
N PRO A 47 -0.77 1.29 -5.43
CA PRO A 47 -1.20 2.47 -6.16
C PRO A 47 -2.09 2.10 -7.34
N ALA A 48 -3.15 2.88 -7.53
CA ALA A 48 -3.98 2.73 -8.71
C ALA A 48 -3.15 3.06 -9.98
N PRO A 49 -3.42 2.42 -11.13
CA PRO A 49 -2.67 2.69 -12.36
C PRO A 49 -2.67 4.16 -12.77
N ALA A 50 -3.72 4.91 -12.46
CA ALA A 50 -3.83 6.34 -12.76
C ALA A 50 -2.90 7.23 -11.91
N ASP A 51 -2.49 6.74 -10.74
CA ASP A 51 -1.61 7.45 -9.81
C ASP A 51 -0.12 7.09 -10.02
N ALA A 52 0.18 6.07 -10.83
CA ALA A 52 1.55 5.73 -11.19
C ALA A 52 2.18 6.78 -12.12
N THR A 53 3.47 7.07 -11.94
CA THR A 53 4.19 8.08 -12.74
C THR A 53 4.24 7.69 -14.24
N GLY A 54 4.09 6.39 -14.54
CA GLY A 54 4.15 5.82 -15.88
C GLY A 54 2.87 5.94 -16.73
N ALA A 55 1.73 6.30 -16.15
CA ALA A 55 0.48 6.49 -16.88
C ALA A 55 0.53 7.79 -17.69
N ARG A 56 1.17 7.73 -18.86
CA ARG A 56 1.16 8.79 -19.86
C ARG A 56 -0.25 8.92 -20.45
N SER A 57 -1.07 9.76 -19.84
CA SER A 57 -1.92 10.67 -20.61
C SER A 57 -1.11 11.96 -20.80
N PRO A 58 -1.09 12.58 -22.00
CA PRO A 58 -0.42 13.87 -22.17
C PRO A 58 -1.18 14.90 -21.33
N ALA A 59 -0.76 15.05 -20.08
CA ALA A 59 -1.25 16.13 -19.24
C ALA A 59 -0.81 17.43 -19.92
N ALA A 60 -1.81 18.21 -20.35
CA ALA A 60 -1.62 19.61 -20.67
C ALA A 60 -0.77 20.25 -19.55
N PRO A 61 0.14 21.19 -19.89
CA PRO A 61 0.90 21.93 -18.89
C PRO A 61 -0.06 22.41 -17.80
N PRO A 62 0.29 22.28 -16.50
CA PRO A 62 -0.61 22.65 -15.42
C PRO A 62 -1.16 24.05 -15.71
N ALA A 63 -2.48 24.13 -15.91
CA ALA A 63 -3.17 25.39 -16.11
C ALA A 63 -2.83 26.28 -14.90
N ALA A 64 -1.99 27.29 -15.14
CA ALA A 64 -1.51 28.26 -14.15
C ALA A 64 -1.01 27.64 -12.83
N ALA A 65 0.10 26.89 -12.86
CA ALA A 65 0.93 26.81 -11.67
C ALA A 65 1.48 28.22 -11.41
N GLY A 66 0.92 28.92 -10.41
CA GLY A 66 1.55 30.10 -9.84
C GLY A 66 3.02 29.80 -9.51
N ALA A 67 3.87 30.84 -9.51
CA ALA A 67 5.30 30.71 -9.25
C ALA A 67 5.56 29.73 -8.09
N ALA A 68 6.39 28.71 -8.33
CA ALA A 68 6.74 27.74 -7.31
C ALA A 68 7.20 28.47 -6.04
N PRO A 69 6.75 28.06 -4.85
CA PRO A 69 7.10 28.74 -3.62
C PRO A 69 8.62 28.84 -3.48
N ALA A 70 9.09 29.98 -2.96
CA ALA A 70 10.51 30.20 -2.76
C ALA A 70 11.09 29.12 -1.84
N ALA A 71 12.28 28.63 -2.17
CA ALA A 71 12.97 27.64 -1.36
C ALA A 71 13.22 28.17 0.06
N LEU A 72 13.05 27.30 1.05
CA LEU A 72 13.30 27.59 2.44
C LEU A 72 14.80 27.43 2.76
N PRO A 73 15.38 28.21 3.69
CA PRO A 73 16.66 27.92 4.33
C PRO A 73 16.71 26.50 4.91
N ALA A 74 17.87 25.85 4.96
CA ALA A 74 17.98 24.49 5.51
C ALA A 74 17.50 24.41 6.97
N SER A 75 16.66 23.41 7.27
CA SER A 75 16.20 23.11 8.63
C SER A 75 15.80 21.63 8.72
N PRO A 76 16.18 20.90 9.79
CA PRO A 76 15.86 19.49 9.94
C PRO A 76 14.36 19.20 9.92
N ALA A 77 13.98 18.04 9.37
CA ALA A 77 12.64 17.50 9.47
C ALA A 77 12.39 16.97 10.90
N VAL A 78 11.21 17.23 11.46
CA VAL A 78 10.83 16.75 12.80
C VAL A 78 9.56 15.92 12.82
N ARG A 79 8.68 16.07 11.82
CA ARG A 79 7.45 15.28 11.67
C ARG A 79 7.01 15.27 10.21
N VAL A 80 6.44 14.16 9.78
CA VAL A 80 5.86 13.99 8.43
C VAL A 80 4.38 13.63 8.56
N ARG A 81 3.56 14.21 7.69
CA ARG A 81 2.14 13.93 7.57
C ARG A 81 1.78 13.66 6.13
N VAL A 82 1.05 12.56 5.91
CA VAL A 82 0.47 12.20 4.62
C VAL A 82 -0.98 11.79 4.88
N PRO A 83 -1.93 12.74 4.88
CA PRO A 83 -3.31 12.46 5.26
C PRO A 83 -3.96 11.33 4.43
N GLY A 84 -3.68 11.29 3.12
CA GLY A 84 -4.19 10.24 2.22
C GLY A 84 -3.66 8.83 2.51
N ALA A 85 -2.61 8.70 3.33
CA ALA A 85 -2.07 7.42 3.77
C ALA A 85 -2.23 7.18 5.28
N GLY A 86 -2.90 8.07 6.02
CA GLY A 86 -3.01 8.00 7.48
C GLY A 86 -1.67 8.17 8.22
N VAL A 87 -0.67 8.78 7.57
CA VAL A 87 0.67 8.97 8.17
C VAL A 87 0.68 10.24 9.02
N ASP A 88 1.04 10.12 10.29
CA ASP A 88 1.47 11.22 11.17
C ASP A 88 2.54 10.71 12.13
N ALA A 89 3.82 10.96 11.80
CA ALA A 89 4.92 10.32 12.50
C ALA A 89 6.10 11.27 12.79
N PRO A 90 6.78 11.11 13.94
CA PRO A 90 8.02 11.84 14.21
C PRO A 90 9.08 11.46 13.18
N VAL A 91 9.88 12.44 12.77
CA VAL A 91 11.01 12.26 11.85
C VAL A 91 12.31 12.41 12.61
N ARG A 92 13.26 11.51 12.36
CA ARG A 92 14.62 11.56 12.92
C ARG A 92 15.64 11.64 11.79
N PRO A 93 16.81 12.28 12.01
CA PRO A 93 17.90 12.21 11.04
C PRO A 93 18.43 10.77 10.96
N VAL A 94 18.69 10.30 9.74
CA VAL A 94 19.34 9.02 9.46
C VAL A 94 20.50 9.19 8.49
N GLY A 95 21.50 8.31 8.60
CA GLY A 95 22.71 8.30 7.79
C GLY A 95 22.79 7.09 6.88
N LEU A 96 24.01 6.71 6.53
CA LEU A 96 24.30 5.46 5.84
C LEU A 96 24.86 4.42 6.83
N ASP A 97 24.58 3.15 6.58
CA ASP A 97 25.26 2.02 7.22
C ASP A 97 26.65 1.77 6.62
N GLU A 98 27.38 0.79 7.15
CA GLU A 98 28.73 0.42 6.69
C GLU A 98 28.77 -0.05 5.22
N ALA A 99 27.64 -0.54 4.70
CA ALA A 99 27.50 -0.99 3.32
C ALA A 99 27.05 0.15 2.38
N GLY A 100 26.86 1.37 2.90
CA GLY A 100 26.46 2.54 2.13
C GLY A 100 24.96 2.63 1.83
N TRP A 101 24.13 1.82 2.49
CA TRP A 101 22.67 1.93 2.41
C TRP A 101 22.15 2.94 3.42
N ILE A 102 21.00 3.56 3.15
CA ILE A 102 20.34 4.39 4.17
C ILE A 102 19.96 3.50 5.35
N ASP A 103 20.49 3.81 6.53
CA ASP A 103 20.19 3.11 7.78
C ASP A 103 18.77 3.51 8.23
N PRO A 104 17.76 2.63 8.08
CA PRO A 104 16.38 3.02 8.32
C PRO A 104 16.11 3.22 9.81
N PRO A 105 15.12 4.06 10.18
CA PRO A 105 14.70 4.19 11.56
C PRO A 105 14.22 2.84 12.12
N PRO A 106 14.30 2.60 13.45
CA PRO A 106 13.89 1.32 14.04
C PRO A 106 12.47 0.89 13.62
N ALA A 107 12.31 -0.38 13.26
CA ALA A 107 11.03 -0.98 12.85
C ALA A 107 10.04 -1.21 14.00
N ARG A 108 10.33 -0.72 15.22
CA ARG A 108 9.52 -0.91 16.43
C ARG A 108 8.67 0.31 16.73
N ALA A 109 7.56 0.12 17.43
CA ALA A 109 6.73 1.23 17.92
C ALA A 109 7.59 2.32 18.60
N PRO A 110 7.36 3.61 18.30
CA PRO A 110 6.23 4.19 17.56
C PRO A 110 6.43 4.28 16.04
N HIS A 111 7.28 3.45 15.42
CA HIS A 111 7.60 3.47 13.99
C HIS A 111 7.95 4.87 13.46
N PRO A 112 9.09 5.47 13.89
CA PRO A 112 9.46 6.78 13.38
C PRO A 112 9.80 6.74 11.89
N ALA A 113 9.63 7.87 11.21
CA ALA A 113 10.21 8.10 9.90
C ALA A 113 11.66 8.62 10.05
N GLY A 114 12.47 8.43 9.01
CA GLY A 114 13.84 8.89 8.91
C GLY A 114 13.99 9.91 7.79
N TRP A 115 14.69 11.01 8.02
CA TRP A 115 15.15 11.91 6.96
C TRP A 115 16.63 11.65 6.70
N PHE A 116 16.97 11.30 5.45
CA PHE A 116 18.36 11.03 5.09
C PHE A 116 19.16 12.33 4.99
N THR A 117 20.12 12.51 5.89
CA THR A 117 20.89 13.76 6.02
C THR A 117 21.86 14.02 4.85
N GLY A 118 22.14 13.00 4.04
CA GLY A 118 22.84 13.17 2.76
C GLY A 118 21.97 13.77 1.64
N SER A 119 20.69 14.00 1.89
CA SER A 119 19.78 14.70 0.99
C SER A 119 19.51 16.15 1.45
N PRO A 120 19.18 17.08 0.53
CA PRO A 120 18.63 18.39 0.87
C PRO A 120 17.53 18.33 1.94
N ALA A 121 17.53 19.32 2.84
CA ALA A 121 16.48 19.43 3.84
C ALA A 121 15.12 19.72 3.17
N PRO A 122 14.00 19.20 3.70
CA PRO A 122 12.68 19.46 3.12
C PRO A 122 12.41 20.96 2.94
N GLY A 123 11.97 21.33 1.74
CA GLY A 123 11.66 22.71 1.35
C GLY A 123 12.87 23.51 0.84
N THR A 124 14.10 22.99 0.94
CA THR A 124 15.26 23.56 0.25
C THR A 124 15.27 23.15 -1.23
N ARG A 125 16.14 23.76 -2.04
CA ARG A 125 16.29 23.33 -3.45
C ARG A 125 16.94 21.94 -3.52
N GLY A 126 16.27 21.01 -4.21
CA GLY A 126 16.74 19.65 -4.48
C GLY A 126 15.81 18.56 -3.93
N THR A 127 16.16 17.29 -4.15
CA THR A 127 15.35 16.13 -3.71
C THR A 127 15.63 15.81 -2.25
N SER A 128 14.61 15.86 -1.39
CA SER A 128 14.68 15.41 0.00
C SER A 128 14.21 13.96 0.11
N VAL A 129 14.92 13.12 0.85
CA VAL A 129 14.60 11.69 0.98
C VAL A 129 14.14 11.37 2.40
N LEU A 130 12.91 10.88 2.53
CA LEU A 130 12.37 10.32 3.77
C LEU A 130 12.20 8.80 3.61
N VAL A 131 12.56 8.05 4.64
CA VAL A 131 12.52 6.58 4.69
C VAL A 131 11.78 6.10 5.92
N GLY A 132 11.21 4.90 5.85
CA GLY A 132 10.43 4.32 6.93
C GLY A 132 10.00 2.91 6.58
N HIS A 133 9.60 2.16 7.59
CA HIS A 133 9.11 0.81 7.41
C HIS A 133 7.67 0.82 6.88
N VAL A 134 7.36 -0.13 5.99
CA VAL A 134 6.01 -0.40 5.51
C VAL A 134 5.30 -1.35 6.47
N ASP A 135 6.00 -2.38 6.92
CA ASP A 135 5.53 -3.36 7.92
C ASP A 135 6.60 -3.58 9.00
N GLY A 136 6.15 -4.02 10.17
CA GLY A 136 6.99 -4.46 11.29
C GLY A 136 6.48 -5.77 11.89
N ALA A 137 7.18 -6.29 12.90
CA ALA A 137 6.80 -7.53 13.57
C ALA A 137 5.42 -7.45 14.26
N GLU A 138 4.95 -6.24 14.57
CA GLU A 138 3.69 -5.96 15.27
C GLU A 138 2.55 -5.59 14.32
N GLY A 139 2.79 -5.59 13.00
CA GLY A 139 1.81 -5.22 11.97
C GLY A 139 2.24 -4.02 11.12
N PRO A 140 1.28 -3.28 10.53
CA PRO A 140 1.54 -2.11 9.70
C PRO A 140 2.45 -1.07 10.38
N ALA A 141 3.43 -0.56 9.63
CA ALA A 141 4.34 0.48 10.10
C ALA A 141 4.05 1.85 9.45
N VAL A 142 4.94 2.83 9.67
CA VAL A 142 4.74 4.25 9.35
C VAL A 142 4.31 4.53 7.91
N PHE A 143 4.80 3.76 6.95
CA PHE A 143 4.55 3.98 5.53
C PHE A 143 3.71 2.87 4.88
N HIS A 144 3.03 2.05 5.69
CA HIS A 144 2.13 1.02 5.19
C HIS A 144 1.14 1.56 4.14
N GLY A 145 0.49 2.69 4.45
CA GLY A 145 -0.56 3.26 3.63
C GLY A 145 -0.11 4.03 2.39
N LEU A 146 1.20 4.14 2.09
CA LEU A 146 1.68 5.02 1.02
C LEU A 146 1.13 4.68 -0.37
N GLY A 147 0.85 3.40 -0.66
CA GLY A 147 0.27 3.03 -1.94
C GLY A 147 -1.21 3.40 -2.09
N ALA A 148 -1.89 3.86 -1.04
CA ALA A 148 -3.24 4.43 -1.15
C ALA A 148 -3.25 5.92 -1.51
N VAL A 149 -2.07 6.56 -1.61
CA VAL A 149 -1.98 8.01 -1.87
C VAL A 149 -2.29 8.30 -3.32
N GLU A 150 -3.22 9.23 -3.53
CA GLU A 150 -3.62 9.70 -4.85
C GLU A 150 -2.71 10.81 -5.35
N LYS A 151 -2.59 10.91 -6.68
CA LYS A 151 -1.98 12.05 -7.35
C LYS A 151 -2.73 13.33 -7.00
N GLY A 152 -1.98 14.40 -6.70
CA GLY A 152 -2.51 15.65 -6.17
C GLY A 152 -2.65 15.67 -4.64
N GLY A 153 -2.45 14.52 -3.98
CA GLY A 153 -2.37 14.43 -2.52
C GLY A 153 -1.24 15.29 -1.94
N ARG A 154 -1.31 15.60 -0.65
CA ARG A 154 -0.32 16.41 0.05
C ARG A 154 0.59 15.58 0.93
N VAL A 155 1.86 15.97 0.96
CA VAL A 155 2.86 15.55 1.94
C VAL A 155 3.32 16.79 2.69
N GLU A 156 3.15 16.81 4.00
CA GLU A 156 3.50 17.94 4.86
C GLU A 156 4.66 17.54 5.76
N VAL A 157 5.77 18.27 5.71
CA VAL A 157 6.94 18.03 6.55
C VAL A 157 7.17 19.22 7.47
N ALA A 158 6.89 19.02 8.76
CA ALA A 158 7.19 20.00 9.79
C ALA A 158 8.70 20.02 10.07
N ARG A 159 9.23 21.21 10.27
CA ARG A 159 10.68 21.47 10.36
C ARG A 159 11.01 22.08 11.71
N ALA A 160 12.27 21.93 12.14
CA ALA A 160 12.72 22.42 13.44
C ALA A 160 12.64 23.95 13.57
N ASP A 161 12.63 24.68 12.45
CA ASP A 161 12.44 26.13 12.41
C ASP A 161 10.97 26.59 12.53
N GLY A 162 10.05 25.67 12.85
CA GLY A 162 8.63 25.97 13.03
C GLY A 162 7.84 26.14 11.73
N ARG A 163 8.49 26.03 10.56
CA ARG A 163 7.81 26.06 9.25
C ARG A 163 7.48 24.66 8.76
N ALA A 164 6.58 24.57 7.80
CA ALA A 164 6.27 23.34 7.08
C ALA A 164 6.66 23.45 5.61
N ALA A 165 7.30 22.41 5.08
CA ALA A 165 7.43 22.21 3.64
C ALA A 165 6.24 21.36 3.17
N VAL A 166 5.48 21.86 2.20
CA VAL A 166 4.31 21.18 1.65
C VAL A 166 4.61 20.77 0.22
N PHE A 167 4.42 19.48 -0.06
CA PHE A 167 4.64 18.88 -1.36
C PHE A 167 3.33 18.33 -1.92
N THR A 168 3.22 18.33 -3.24
CA THR A 168 2.13 17.69 -3.96
C THR A 168 2.63 16.40 -4.59
N VAL A 169 1.88 15.32 -4.38
CA VAL A 169 2.18 14.01 -4.96
C VAL A 169 1.91 14.06 -6.46
N TYR A 170 2.95 13.84 -7.27
CA TYR A 170 2.80 13.77 -8.72
C TYR A 170 2.54 12.35 -9.23
N GLY A 171 2.89 11.34 -8.43
CA GLY A 171 2.60 9.94 -8.65
C GLY A 171 3.20 9.05 -7.55
N VAL A 172 2.79 7.78 -7.55
CA VAL A 172 3.23 6.75 -6.60
C VAL A 172 3.62 5.50 -7.38
N ASP A 173 4.87 5.07 -7.25
CA ASP A 173 5.38 3.87 -7.90
C ASP A 173 5.86 2.86 -6.86
N VAL A 174 5.49 1.59 -7.02
CA VAL A 174 6.07 0.47 -6.28
C VAL A 174 7.13 -0.18 -7.14
N VAL A 175 8.38 -0.12 -6.69
CA VAL A 175 9.53 -0.66 -7.43
C VAL A 175 10.28 -1.68 -6.59
N PRO A 176 10.78 -2.79 -7.19
CA PRO A 176 11.68 -3.68 -6.49
C PRO A 176 12.92 -2.93 -5.99
N LYS A 177 13.37 -3.19 -4.77
CA LYS A 177 14.53 -2.52 -4.15
C LYS A 177 15.78 -2.50 -5.05
N LYS A 178 16.01 -3.60 -5.79
CA LYS A 178 17.14 -3.76 -6.72
C LYS A 178 17.05 -2.92 -8.00
N ASP A 179 15.85 -2.48 -8.37
CA ASP A 179 15.57 -1.77 -9.61
C ASP A 179 15.17 -0.30 -9.35
N PHE A 180 15.51 0.24 -8.17
CA PHE A 180 15.15 1.61 -7.79
C PHE A 180 15.74 2.63 -8.80
N PRO A 181 14.90 3.41 -9.50
CA PRO A 181 15.35 4.27 -10.60
C PRO A 181 15.92 5.59 -10.07
N ALA A 182 17.08 5.55 -9.43
CA ALA A 182 17.70 6.70 -8.76
C ALA A 182 17.91 7.95 -9.66
N ARG A 183 18.01 7.77 -10.98
CA ARG A 183 18.15 8.88 -11.95
C ARG A 183 16.86 9.64 -12.24
N ARG A 184 15.70 9.05 -11.94
CA ARG A 184 14.37 9.66 -12.18
C ARG A 184 13.95 10.58 -11.03
N VAL A 185 14.42 10.27 -9.81
CA VAL A 185 14.04 10.92 -8.55
C VAL A 185 14.97 12.08 -8.18
#